data_AF-A0A2R4G2L8-F1
#
_entry.id   AF-A0A2R4G2L8-F1
#
_cell.length_a   1.000
_cell.length_b   1.000
_cell.length_c   1.000
_cell.angle_alpha   90.00
_cell.angle_beta   90.00
_cell.angle_gamma   90.00
#
_symmetry.space_group_name_H-M   'P 1'
#
loop_
_entity.id
_entity.type
_entity.pdbx_description
1 polymer ?
#
loop_
_entity_poly.entity_id
_entity_poly.type
_entity_poly.pdbx_seq_one_letter_code
_entity_poly.pdbx_strand_id
1 'polypeptide(L)' 'MGGLDKVEKIIIGALVVFVASMLLLAGICIYVSWYAGTHPDYGMTTVKTGDVTWVCLTDHGKTIGCDTVEEYK' A
#
# COMPACT_ATOMS: atom_id res chain seq x y z
N MET A 1 -3.70 25.29 35.11
CA MET A 1 -4.80 25.62 34.16
C MET A 1 -5.92 26.44 34.84
N GLY A 2 -5.57 27.52 35.56
CA GLY A 2 -6.51 28.17 36.50
C GLY A 2 -7.18 29.48 36.04
N GLY A 3 -6.81 30.05 34.88
CA GLY A 3 -7.27 31.39 34.48
C GLY A 3 -7.80 31.52 33.06
N LEU A 4 -7.99 30.41 32.35
CA LEU A 4 -8.50 30.40 30.97
C LEU A 4 -10.01 30.16 30.96
N ASP A 5 -10.76 30.94 30.17
CA ASP A 5 -12.20 30.78 30.02
C ASP A 5 -12.57 29.37 29.49
N LYS A 6 -13.77 28.89 29.84
CA LYS A 6 -14.24 27.56 29.47
C LYS A 6 -14.26 27.36 27.95
N VAL A 7 -14.62 28.39 27.19
CA VAL A 7 -14.66 28.35 25.71
C VAL A 7 -13.26 28.23 25.15
N GLU A 8 -12.31 29.00 25.69
CA GLU A 8 -10.92 29.01 25.25
C GLU A 8 -10.23 27.66 25.45
N LYS A 9 -10.50 26.99 26.57
CA LYS A 9 -10.00 25.61 26.80
C LYS A 9 -10.58 24.60 25.82
N ILE A 10 -11.85 24.73 25.46
CA ILE A 10 -12.51 23.85 24.48
C ILE A 10 -11.91 24.07 23.10
N ILE A 11 -11.69 25.32 22.68
CA ILE A 11 -11.08 25.66 21.40
C ILE A 11 -9.66 25.10 21.31
N ILE A 12 -8.85 25.25 22.36
CA ILE A 12 -7.49 24.69 22.41
C ILE A 12 -7.54 23.16 22.34
N GLY A 13 -8.43 22.52 23.11
CA GLY A 13 -8.61 21.07 23.07
C GLY A 13 -9.00 20.59 21.66
N ALA A 14 -9.95 21.27 21.01
CA ALA A 14 -10.36 20.97 19.66
C ALA A 14 -9.22 21.15 18.64
N LEU A 15 -8.43 22.22 18.78
CA LEU A 15 -7.26 22.47 17.92
C LEU A 15 -6.21 21.36 18.07
N VAL A 16 -5.91 20.95 19.31
CA VAL A 16 -4.94 19.87 19.57
C VAL A 16 -5.42 18.55 18.97
N VAL A 17 -6.69 18.20 19.16
CA VAL A 17 -7.28 16.99 18.58
C VAL A 17 -7.26 17.06 17.05
N PHE A 18 -7.57 18.21 16.47
CA PHE A 18 -7.55 18.41 15.03
C PHE A 18 -6.13 18.21 14.46
N VAL A 19 -5.12 18.87 15.04
CA VAL A 19 -3.72 18.76 14.61
C VAL A 19 -3.23 17.31 14.78
N ALA A 20 -3.53 16.66 15.90
CA ALA A 20 -3.18 15.26 16.11
C ALA A 20 -3.83 14.34 15.07
N SER A 21 -5.10 14.56 14.73
CA SER A 21 -5.82 13.78 13.73
C SER A 21 -5.22 13.96 12.34
N MET A 22 -4.84 15.19 11.96
CA MET A 22 -4.21 15.48 10.67
C MET A 22 -2.83 14.82 10.55
N LEU A 23 -2.03 14.84 11.62
CA LEU A 23 -0.72 14.17 11.64
C LEU A 23 -0.85 12.65 11.51
N LEU A 24 -1.81 12.05 12.23
CA LEU A 24 -2.10 10.62 12.12
C LEU A 24 -2.54 10.26 10.70
N LEU A 25 -3.45 11.05 10.12
CA LEU A 25 -3.93 10.83 8.75
C LEU A 25 -2.78 10.92 7.73
N ALA A 26 -1.93 11.94 7.85
CA ALA A 26 -0.76 12.10 6.98
C ALA A 26 0.18 10.88 7.08
N GLY A 27 0.44 10.38 8.30
CA GLY A 27 1.23 9.17 8.51
C GLY A 27 0.62 7.93 7.86
N ILE A 28 -0.70 7.74 7.99
CA ILE A 28 -1.42 6.62 7.34
C ILE A 28 -1.34 6.74 5.82
N CYS A 29 -1.55 7.93 5.27
CA CYS A 29 -1.45 8.16 3.82
C CYS A 29 -0.06 7.80 3.29
N ILE A 30 1.01 8.25 3.96
CA ILE A 30 2.39 7.92 3.57
C ILE A 30 2.62 6.42 3.63
N TYR A 31 2.17 5.75 4.70
CA TYR A 31 2.32 4.30 4.85
C TYR A 31 1.59 3.52 3.75
N VAL A 32 0.33 3.87 3.45
CA VAL A 32 -0.45 3.23 2.40
C VAL A 32 0.18 3.45 1.03
N SER A 33 0.63 4.67 0.72
CA SER A 33 1.32 4.97 -0.54
C SER A 33 2.62 4.19 -0.69
N TRP A 34 3.42 4.09 0.38
CA TRP A 34 4.64 3.29 0.37
C TRP A 34 4.31 1.80 0.17
N TYR A 35 3.37 1.27 0.97
CA TYR A 35 2.94 -0.12 0.88
C TYR A 35 2.43 -0.47 -0.53
N ALA A 36 1.56 0.35 -1.12
CA ALA A 36 1.05 0.10 -2.47
C ALA A 36 2.15 0.14 -3.54
N GLY A 37 3.23 0.91 -3.34
CA GLY A 37 4.32 1.04 -4.30
C GLY A 37 5.46 0.04 -4.11
N THR A 38 5.59 -0.59 -2.94
CA THR A 38 6.69 -1.50 -2.62
C THR A 38 6.25 -2.91 -2.33
N HIS A 39 4.96 -3.13 -2.04
CA HIS A 39 4.45 -4.46 -1.78
C HIS A 39 4.33 -5.20 -3.11
N PRO A 40 5.13 -6.26 -3.33
CA PRO A 40 5.08 -6.99 -4.57
C PRO A 40 3.67 -7.56 -4.78
N ASP A 41 3.18 -7.45 -6.00
CA ASP A 41 1.91 -8.04 -6.41
C ASP A 41 2.22 -9.19 -7.38
N TYR A 42 2.67 -10.29 -6.79
CA TYR A 42 3.07 -11.48 -7.54
C TYR A 42 1.85 -12.18 -8.13
N GLY A 43 1.75 -12.12 -9.45
CA GLY A 43 0.79 -12.87 -10.25
C GLY A 43 1.50 -13.93 -11.10
N MET A 44 0.73 -14.91 -11.57
CA MET A 44 1.20 -15.92 -12.52
C MET A 44 0.33 -15.86 -13.76
N THR A 45 0.95 -15.81 -14.93
CA THR A 45 0.26 -15.82 -16.23
C THR A 45 0.84 -16.91 -17.12
N THR A 46 -0.02 -17.63 -17.84
CA THR A 46 0.41 -18.64 -18.80
C THR A 46 0.44 -18.05 -20.20
N VAL A 47 1.58 -18.16 -20.87
CA VAL A 47 1.77 -17.68 -22.24
C VAL A 47 2.11 -18.87 -23.14
N LYS A 48 1.43 -18.99 -24.28
CA LYS A 48 1.71 -20.03 -25.26
C LYS A 48 2.47 -19.44 -26.45
N THR A 49 3.66 -19.96 -26.71
CA THR A 49 4.52 -19.55 -27.82
C THR A 49 4.82 -20.78 -28.68
N GLY A 50 4.11 -20.92 -29.81
CA GLY A 50 4.13 -22.15 -30.60
C GLY A 50 3.53 -23.32 -29.82
N ASP A 51 4.29 -24.40 -29.66
CA ASP A 51 3.89 -25.59 -28.89
C ASP A 51 4.31 -25.54 -27.42
N VAL A 52 5.12 -24.56 -27.03
CA VAL A 52 5.62 -24.45 -25.65
C VAL A 52 4.68 -23.58 -24.82
N THR A 53 4.31 -24.10 -23.65
CA THR A 53 3.58 -23.34 -22.63
C THR A 53 4.56 -22.84 -21.58
N TRP A 54 4.52 -21.54 -21.33
CA TRP A 54 5.34 -20.85 -20.35
C TRP A 54 4.46 -20.40 -19.19
N VAL A 55 4.97 -20.50 -17.97
CA VAL A 55 4.39 -19.85 -16.80
C VAL A 55 5.29 -18.68 -16.45
N CYS A 56 4.73 -17.48 -16.56
CA CYS A 56 5.40 -16.23 -16.32
C CYS A 56 4.96 -15.65 -14.98
N LEU A 57 5.94 -15.35 -14.12
CA LEU A 57 5.75 -14.59 -12.90
C LEU A 57 5.66 -13.11 -13.28
N THR A 58 4.64 -12.45 -12.79
CA THR A 58 4.40 -11.01 -12.96
C THR A 58 4.49 -10.32 -11.62
N ASP A 59 5.07 -9.13 -11.58
CA ASP A 59 5.02 -8.23 -10.43
C ASP A 59 4.43 -6.90 -10.91
N HIS A 60 3.35 -6.42 -10.29
CA HIS A 60 2.60 -5.24 -10.72
C HIS A 60 2.25 -5.23 -12.22
N GLY A 61 1.85 -6.39 -12.75
CA GLY A 61 1.51 -6.56 -14.17
C GLY A 61 2.70 -6.57 -15.14
N LYS A 62 3.95 -6.47 -14.65
CA LYS A 62 5.16 -6.60 -15.45
C LYS A 62 5.73 -8.01 -15.31
N THR A 63 5.98 -8.69 -16.42
CA THR A 63 6.65 -9.99 -16.42
C THR A 63 8.10 -9.84 -15.91
N ILE A 64 8.44 -10.56 -14.85
CA ILE A 64 9.78 -10.55 -14.24
C ILE A 64 10.57 -11.84 -14.54
N GLY A 65 9.89 -12.93 -14.87
CA GLY A 65 10.52 -14.18 -15.30
C GLY A 65 9.49 -15.13 -15.88
N CYS A 66 9.92 -16.00 -16.79
CA CYS A 66 9.10 -17.07 -17.32
C CYS A 66 9.87 -18.37 -17.26
N ASP A 67 9.18 -19.45 -16.90
CA ASP A 67 9.71 -20.79 -16.94
C ASP A 67 8.83 -21.69 -17.80
N THR A 68 9.43 -22.69 -18.44
CA THR A 68 8.67 -23.67 -19.22
C THR A 68 7.90 -24.57 -18.27
N VAL A 69 6.64 -24.87 -18.60
CA VAL A 69 5.90 -25.90 -17.87
C VAL A 69 6.40 -27.25 -18.33
N GLU A 70 7.49 -27.73 -17.75
CA GLU A 70 7.77 -29.16 -17.80
C GLU A 70 6.71 -29.82 -16.91
N GLU A 71 5.77 -30.53 -17.52
CA GLU A 71 4.88 -31.43 -16.77
C GLU A 71 5.78 -32.40 -16.01
N TYR A 72 5.88 -32.23 -14.69
CA TYR A 72 6.45 -33.25 -13.82
C TYR A 72 5.62 -34.53 -14.03
N LYS A 73 6.17 -35.49 -14.78
CA LYS A 73 5.63 -36.85 -14.90
C LYS A 73 6.06 -37.70 -13.72
#